data_AF-A0A1C5ZA59-F1
#
_entry.id   AF-A0A1C5ZA59-F1
#
_cell.length_a   1.000
_cell.length_b   1.000
_cell.length_c   1.000
_cell.angle_alpha   90.00
_cell.angle_beta   90.00
_cell.angle_gamma   90.00
#
_symmetry.space_group_name_H-M   'P 1'
#
loop_
_entity.id
_entity.type
_entity.pdbx_description
1 polymer ?
#
loop_
_entity_poly.entity_id
_entity_poly.type
_entity_poly.pdbx_seq_one_letter_code
_entity_poly.pdbx_strand_id
1 'polypeptide(L)' 'MVEDSKIIDLFFIRKQALIELSEKYGMACERIARNILKNHRDVEERVNDTYLAVWNTIPPQSSKSLRAYIFRII' A
#
# COMPACT_ATOMS: atom_id res chain seq x y z
N MET A 1 5.02 15.97 -5.04
CA MET A 1 5.38 14.54 -5.20
C MET A 1 6.00 14.06 -3.90
N VAL A 2 5.34 13.15 -3.18
CA VAL A 2 5.84 12.61 -1.91
C VAL A 2 6.88 11.53 -2.18
N GLU A 3 8.04 11.60 -1.54
CA GLU A 3 9.10 10.60 -1.67
C GLU A 3 8.79 9.32 -0.89
N ASP A 4 9.32 8.20 -1.36
CA ASP A 4 9.13 6.90 -0.71
C ASP A 4 9.68 6.89 0.72
N SER A 5 10.81 7.57 0.92
CA SER A 5 11.42 7.79 2.22
C SER A 5 10.48 8.50 3.20
N LYS A 6 9.69 9.47 2.74
CA LYS A 6 8.70 10.18 3.59
C LYS A 6 7.56 9.26 3.99
N ILE A 7 7.06 8.44 3.08
CA ILE A 7 5.99 7.49 3.39
C ILE A 7 6.49 6.46 4.40
N ILE A 8 7.73 5.97 4.25
CA ILE A 8 8.36 5.06 5.23
C ILE A 8 8.44 5.72 6.61
N ASP A 9 8.88 6.97 6.69
CA ASP A 9 8.95 7.72 7.94
C ASP A 9 7.56 7.85 8.61
N LEU A 10 6.53 8.16 7.83
CA LEU A 10 5.13 8.18 8.27
C LEU A 10 4.65 6.82 8.80
N PHE A 11 5.11 5.72 8.19
CA PHE A 11 4.84 4.36 8.68
C PHE A 11 5.51 4.10 10.03
N PHE A 12 6.74 4.59 10.22
CA PHE A 12 7.45 4.51 11.51
C PHE A 12 6.72 5.27 12.61
N ILE A 13 6.27 6.49 12.33
CA ILE A 13 5.53 7.30 13.31
C ILE A 13 4.04 6.94 13.38
N ARG A 14 3.59 5.87 12.68
CA ARG A 14 2.19 5.41 12.61
C ARG A 14 1.20 6.55 12.34
N LYS A 15 1.60 7.53 11.53
CA LYS A 15 0.82 8.76 11.30
C LYS A 15 0.57 8.98 9.82
N GLN A 16 -0.69 8.92 9.40
CA GLN A 16 -1.15 9.23 8.03
C GLN A 16 -0.42 8.51 6.88
N ALA A 17 0.41 7.51 7.14
CA ALA A 17 1.17 6.81 6.09
C ALA A 17 0.27 6.09 5.10
N LEU A 18 -0.86 5.53 5.55
CA LEU A 18 -1.87 4.92 4.68
C LEU A 18 -2.44 5.91 3.67
N ILE A 19 -2.70 7.15 4.09
CA ILE A 19 -3.27 8.19 3.22
C ILE A 19 -2.25 8.55 2.13
N GLU A 20 -1.03 8.90 2.54
CA GLU A 20 0.05 9.27 1.62
C GLU A 20 0.47 8.11 0.70
N LEU A 21 0.42 6.88 1.22
CA LEU A 21 0.59 5.68 0.43
C LEU A 21 -0.54 5.52 -0.58
N SER A 22 -1.80 5.63 -0.16
CA SER A 22 -2.96 5.50 -1.06
C SER A 22 -2.98 6.59 -2.13
N GLU A 23 -2.57 7.81 -1.83
CA GLU A 23 -2.47 8.87 -2.83
C GLU A 23 -1.36 8.58 -3.85
N LYS A 24 -0.20 8.07 -3.40
CA LYS A 24 0.93 7.79 -4.28
C LYS A 24 0.78 6.48 -5.06
N TYR A 25 0.30 5.45 -4.39
CA TYR A 25 0.24 4.06 -4.88
C TYR A 25 -1.16 3.60 -5.23
N GLY A 26 -2.22 4.27 -4.78
CA GLY A 26 -3.60 3.88 -5.04
C GLY A 26 -3.86 3.65 -6.52
N MET A 27 -3.41 4.55 -7.39
CA MET A 27 -3.54 4.38 -8.84
C MET A 27 -2.81 3.15 -9.38
N ALA A 28 -1.60 2.85 -8.87
CA ALA A 28 -0.82 1.70 -9.30
C ALA A 28 -1.40 0.37 -8.76
N CYS A 29 -1.81 0.36 -7.49
CA CYS A 29 -2.49 -0.75 -6.83
C CYS A 29 -3.83 -1.05 -7.50
N GLU A 30 -4.66 -0.05 -7.76
CA GLU A 30 -5.94 -0.19 -8.46
C GLU A 30 -5.72 -0.76 -9.88
N ARG A 31 -4.67 -0.31 -10.59
CA ARG A 31 -4.35 -0.82 -11.91
C ARG A 31 -3.91 -2.28 -11.90
N ILE A 32 -3.10 -2.70 -10.92
CA ILE A 32 -2.65 -4.08 -10.78
C ILE A 32 -3.79 -4.97 -10.29
N ALA A 33 -4.51 -4.54 -9.26
CA ALA A 33 -5.65 -5.26 -8.74
C ALA A 33 -6.75 -5.42 -9.80
N ARG A 34 -7.04 -4.42 -10.64
CA ARG A 34 -7.94 -4.60 -11.80
C ARG A 34 -7.43 -5.57 -12.85
N ASN A 35 -6.12 -5.72 -12.99
CA ASN A 35 -5.53 -6.67 -13.93
C ASN A 35 -5.58 -8.10 -13.40
N ILE A 36 -5.53 -8.27 -12.06
CA ILE A 36 -5.64 -9.57 -11.37
C ILE A 36 -7.11 -9.96 -11.20
N LEU A 37 -7.91 -9.08 -10.59
CA LEU A 37 -9.34 -9.19 -10.38
C LEU A 37 -10.05 -8.48 -11.53
N LYS A 38 -10.58 -9.25 -12.49
CA LYS A 38 -11.38 -8.74 -13.62
C LYS A 38 -12.67 -8.01 -13.19
N ASN A 39 -12.93 -7.84 -11.90
CA ASN A 39 -14.14 -7.24 -11.33
C ASN A 39 -13.80 -6.06 -10.43
N HIS A 40 -14.24 -4.86 -10.81
CA HIS A 40 -13.86 -3.59 -10.15
C HIS A 40 -14.33 -3.49 -8.68
N ARG A 41 -15.49 -4.07 -8.35
CA ARG A 41 -16.05 -4.00 -6.98
C ARG A 41 -15.23 -4.79 -5.96
N ASP A 42 -14.65 -5.92 -6.36
CA ASP A 42 -13.80 -6.73 -5.50
C ASP A 42 -12.39 -6.13 -5.33
N VAL A 43 -11.97 -5.27 -6.25
CA VAL A 43 -10.64 -4.64 -6.25
C VAL A 43 -10.46 -3.69 -5.08
N GLU A 44 -11.40 -2.77 -4.86
CA GLU A 44 -11.28 -1.80 -3.77
C GLU A 44 -11.24 -2.48 -2.40
N GLU A 45 -12.10 -3.47 -2.18
CA GLU A 45 -12.14 -4.23 -0.92
C GLU A 45 -10.82 -4.97 -0.67
N ARG A 46 -10.30 -5.68 -1.69
CA ARG A 46 -9.01 -6.38 -1.61
C ARG A 46 -7.83 -5.44 -1.37
N VAL A 47 -7.81 -4.28 -2.04
CA VAL A 47 -6.75 -3.28 -1.89
C VAL A 47 -6.79 -2.67 -0.49
N ASN A 48 -7.98 -2.38 0.04
CA ASN A 48 -8.14 -1.84 1.39
C ASN A 48 -7.71 -2.86 2.46
N ASP A 49 -8.09 -4.13 2.29
CA ASP A 49 -7.69 -5.24 3.16
C ASP A 49 -6.17 -5.45 3.15
N THR A 50 -5.56 -5.36 1.96
CA THR A 50 -4.10 -5.39 1.77
C THR A 50 -3.41 -4.25 2.52
N TYR A 51 -3.91 -3.01 2.37
CA TYR A 51 -3.33 -1.87 3.07
C TYR A 51 -3.43 -2.00 4.58
N LEU A 52 -4.55 -2.54 5.09
CA LEU A 52 -4.72 -2.83 6.51
C LEU A 52 -3.72 -3.91 6.99
N ALA A 53 -3.53 -4.97 6.20
CA ALA A 53 -2.54 -6.01 6.50
C ALA A 53 -1.13 -5.43 6.52
N VAL A 54 -0.77 -4.58 5.55
CA VAL A 54 0.51 -3.85 5.47
C VAL A 54 0.70 -2.97 6.71
N TRP A 55 -0.32 -2.20 7.09
CA TRP A 55 -0.29 -1.34 8.27
C TRP A 55 -0.05 -2.13 9.57
N ASN A 56 -0.63 -3.32 9.68
CA ASN A 56 -0.43 -4.19 10.83
C ASN A 56 0.92 -4.89 10.85
N THR A 57 1.50 -5.22 9.67
CA THR A 57 2.78 -5.95 9.58
C THR A 57 4.02 -5.06 9.60
N ILE A 58 3.91 -3.77 9.23
CA ILE A 58 5.00 -2.80 9.34
C ILE A 58 4.94 -2.19 10.75
N PRO A 59 5.78 -2.65 11.71
CA PRO A 59 7.12 -2.08 11.92
C PRO A 59 8.40 -2.97 11.85
N PRO A 60 8.42 -4.31 12.10
CA PRO A 60 9.69 -5.08 12.16
C PRO A 60 10.29 -5.44 10.79
N GLN A 61 9.50 -5.39 9.71
CA GLN A 61 10.00 -5.61 8.35
C GLN A 61 10.31 -4.28 7.68
N SER A 62 11.47 -3.69 7.99
CA SER A 62 12.09 -2.64 7.17
C SER A 62 12.53 -3.23 5.82
N SER A 63 11.57 -3.64 5.00
CA SER A 63 11.85 -4.10 3.65
C SER A 63 12.22 -2.88 2.81
N LYS A 64 13.41 -2.92 2.19
CA LYS A 64 14.04 -1.89 1.35
C LYS A 64 13.15 -1.31 0.23
N SER A 65 11.92 -1.76 0.06
CA SER A 65 10.98 -1.26 -0.95
C SER A 65 9.53 -1.48 -0.51
N LEU A 66 8.88 -0.43 0.03
CA LEU A 66 7.44 -0.41 0.32
C LEU A 66 6.61 -0.90 -0.87
N ARG A 67 6.98 -0.48 -2.09
CA ARG A 67 6.39 -0.96 -3.35
C ARG A 67 6.31 -2.47 -3.42
N ALA A 68 7.45 -3.13 -3.27
CA ALA A 68 7.55 -4.57 -3.43
C ALA A 68 6.72 -5.32 -2.38
N TYR A 69 6.57 -4.75 -1.18
CA TYR A 69 5.74 -5.34 -0.13
C TYR A 69 4.25 -5.22 -0.43
N ILE A 70 3.80 -4.05 -0.85
CA ILE A 70 2.40 -3.81 -1.23
C ILE A 70 2.01 -4.67 -2.44
N PHE A 71 2.87 -4.73 -3.46
CA PHE A 71 2.68 -5.58 -4.64
C PHE A 71 2.79 -7.08 -4.36
N ARG A 72 3.29 -7.47 -3.18
CA ARG A 72 3.38 -8.88 -2.79
C ARG A 72 2.16 -9.36 -2.00
N ILE A 73 1.35 -8.43 -1.48
CA ILE A 73 0.12 -8.75 -0.75
C ILE A 73 -1.11 -8.63 -1.67
N ILE A 74 -1.09 -7.71 -2.64
CA ILE A 74 -2.06 -7.64 -3.76
C ILE A 74 -1.90 -8.84 -4.68
#